data_AF-A0A1S2M215-F1
#
_entry.id   AF-A0A1S2M215-F1
#
_cell.length_a   1.000
_cell.length_b   1.000
_cell.length_c   1.000
_cell.angle_alpha   90.00
_cell.angle_beta   90.00
_cell.angle_gamma   90.00
#
_symmetry.space_group_name_H-M   'P 1'
#
loop_
_entity.id
_entity.type
_entity.pdbx_description
1 polymer ?
#
loop_
_entity_poly.entity_id
_entity_poly.type
_entity_poly.pdbx_seq_one_letter_code
_entity_poly.pdbx_strand_id
1 'polypeptide(L)' 'MGNQLFQQARTAVEQAQKMVQTASTPEQIAMATKEISKAKNNLSSAFAQSTIAEKRQLAELQDQIDNLEHNLPEYQ' A
#
# COMPACT_ATOMS: atom_id res chain seq x y z
N MET A 1 -18.87 12.73 -5.94
CA MET A 1 -18.35 12.39 -4.59
C MET A 1 -17.44 11.17 -4.76
N GLY A 2 -16.19 11.39 -5.16
CA GLY A 2 -15.21 10.32 -5.28
C GLY A 2 -14.81 9.87 -3.88
N ASN A 3 -14.78 8.56 -3.66
CA ASN A 3 -14.46 7.97 -2.38
C ASN A 3 -13.07 8.45 -1.91
N GLN A 4 -13.04 9.36 -0.93
CA GLN A 4 -11.79 9.96 -0.45
C GLN A 4 -10.85 8.89 0.11
N LEU A 5 -11.41 7.84 0.72
CA LEU A 5 -10.63 6.73 1.25
C LEU A 5 -10.00 5.91 0.14
N PHE A 6 -10.72 5.69 -0.97
CA PHE A 6 -10.17 5.04 -2.15
C PHE A 6 -8.96 5.82 -2.70
N GLN A 7 -9.09 7.15 -2.81
CA GLN A 7 -7.99 8.01 -3.28
C GLN A 7 -6.79 8.00 -2.30
N GLN A 8 -7.06 8.02 -1.00
CA GLN A 8 -6.03 7.92 0.05
C GLN A 8 -5.32 6.57 0.03
N ALA A 9 -6.05 5.48 -0.15
CA ALA A 9 -5.50 4.13 -0.25
C ALA A 9 -4.59 3.99 -1.47
N ARG A 10 -5.06 4.44 -2.64
CA ARG A 10 -4.24 4.47 -3.86
C ARG A 10 -2.97 5.29 -3.68
N THR A 11 -3.09 6.51 -3.15
CA THR A 11 -1.94 7.40 -2.92
C THR A 11 -0.93 6.76 -1.96
N ALA A 12 -1.40 6.08 -0.91
CA ALA A 12 -0.53 5.40 0.04
C ALA A 12 0.23 4.23 -0.61
N VAL A 13 -0.43 3.45 -1.49
CA VAL A 13 0.22 2.38 -2.26
C VAL A 13 1.29 2.94 -3.19
N GLU A 14 0.98 4.03 -3.92
CA GLU A 14 1.96 4.69 -4.80
C GLU A 14 3.16 5.24 -4.01
N GLN A 15 2.95 5.75 -2.79
CA GLN A 15 4.02 6.20 -1.90
C GLN A 15 4.90 5.04 -1.43
N ALA A 16 4.27 3.95 -0.94
CA ALA A 16 4.98 2.76 -0.51
C ALA A 16 5.81 2.16 -1.66
N GLN A 17 5.24 2.06 -2.87
CA GLN A 17 5.94 1.56 -4.05
C GLN A 17 7.18 2.39 -4.39
N LYS A 18 7.10 3.74 -4.29
CA LYS A 18 8.26 4.62 -4.52
C LYS A 18 9.34 4.39 -3.47
N MET A 19 8.95 4.30 -2.19
CA MET A 19 9.90 4.06 -1.11
C MET A 19 10.64 2.74 -1.28
N VAL A 20 9.91 1.66 -1.57
CA VAL A 20 10.49 0.32 -1.82
C VAL A 20 11.48 0.33 -2.98
N GLN A 21 11.13 0.97 -4.10
CA GLN A 21 12.02 1.07 -5.26
C GLN A 21 13.34 1.78 -4.99
N THR A 22 13.34 2.75 -4.07
CA THR A 22 14.55 3.52 -3.72
C THR A 22 15.29 2.97 -2.51
N ALA A 23 14.67 2.08 -1.73
CA ALA A 23 15.21 1.61 -0.47
C ALA A 23 16.46 0.76 -0.67
N SER A 24 17.61 1.31 -0.29
CA SER A 24 18.92 0.64 -0.41
C SER A 24 19.69 0.56 0.91
N THR A 25 19.28 1.30 1.93
CA THR A 25 19.89 1.25 3.28
C THR A 25 18.89 0.68 4.29
N PRO A 26 19.35 0.12 5.42
CA PRO A 26 18.48 -0.39 6.46
C PRO A 26 17.43 0.63 6.94
N GLU A 27 17.80 1.91 7.06
CA GLU A 27 16.86 2.96 7.46
C GLU A 27 15.77 3.17 6.40
N GLN A 28 16.12 3.11 5.12
CA GLN A 28 15.15 3.26 4.03
C GLN A 28 14.23 2.05 3.92
N ILE A 29 14.75 0.85 4.18
CA ILE A 29 13.96 -0.38 4.24
C ILE A 29 12.95 -0.27 5.39
N ALA A 30 13.37 0.15 6.59
CA ALA A 30 12.47 0.38 7.72
C ALA A 30 11.39 1.44 7.42
N MET A 31 11.75 2.51 6.69
CA MET A 31 10.79 3.51 6.23
C MET A 31 9.81 2.93 5.19
N ALA A 32 10.28 2.12 4.25
CA ALA A 32 9.45 1.45 3.26
C ALA A 32 8.44 0.50 3.93
N THR A 33 8.89 -0.31 4.90
CA THR A 33 8.03 -1.18 5.73
C THR A 33 6.93 -0.40 6.45
N LYS A 34 7.26 0.79 6.97
CA LYS A 34 6.28 1.69 7.60
C LYS A 34 5.25 2.22 6.59
N GLU A 35 5.68 2.63 5.41
CA GLU A 35 4.75 3.11 4.37
C GLU A 35 3.86 1.98 3.83
N ILE A 36 4.37 0.76 3.71
CA ILE A 36 3.56 -0.44 3.40
C ILE A 36 2.48 -0.65 4.47
N SER A 37 2.86 -0.61 5.74
CA SER A 37 1.89 -0.78 6.85
C SER A 37 0.78 0.27 6.80
N LYS A 38 1.14 1.51 6.49
CA LYS A 38 0.18 2.62 6.31
C LYS A 38 -0.71 2.42 5.09
N ALA A 39 -0.17 1.95 3.97
CA ALA A 39 -0.94 1.62 2.78
C ALA A 39 -1.96 0.50 3.08
N LYS A 40 -1.57 -0.57 3.79
CA LYS A 40 -2.48 -1.66 4.20
C LYS A 40 -3.63 -1.16 5.08
N ASN A 41 -3.36 -0.27 6.03
CA ASN A 41 -4.39 0.34 6.89
C ASN A 41 -5.38 1.19 6.09
N ASN A 42 -4.89 1.99 5.14
CA ASN A 42 -5.74 2.80 4.27
C ASN A 42 -6.57 1.92 3.33
N LEU A 43 -5.98 0.86 2.76
CA LEU A 43 -6.69 -0.11 1.92
C LEU A 43 -7.82 -0.80 2.68
N SER A 44 -7.57 -1.24 3.93
CA SER A 44 -8.60 -1.83 4.79
C SER A 44 -9.75 -0.85 5.07
N SER A 45 -9.41 0.39 5.42
CA SER A 45 -10.39 1.45 5.68
C SER A 45 -11.22 1.80 4.44
N ALA A 46 -10.56 1.89 3.28
CA ALA A 46 -11.21 2.12 2.00
C ALA A 46 -12.11 0.95 1.61
N PHE A 47 -11.66 -0.29 1.82
CA PHE A 47 -12.42 -1.49 1.47
C PHE A 47 -13.73 -1.57 2.24
N ALA A 48 -13.70 -1.23 3.54
CA ALA A 48 -14.89 -1.20 4.38
C ALA A 48 -15.96 -0.21 3.88
N GLN A 49 -15.55 0.91 3.27
CA GLN A 49 -16.43 2.00 2.84
C GLN A 49 -16.60 2.10 1.31
N SER A 50 -16.22 1.05 0.57
CA SER A 50 -16.24 1.02 -0.89
C SER A 50 -17.40 0.21 -1.46
N THR A 51 -17.83 0.58 -2.67
CA THR A 51 -18.76 -0.21 -3.49
C THR A 51 -18.11 -1.52 -3.96
N ILE A 52 -18.90 -2.46 -4.49
CA ILE A 52 -18.38 -3.73 -5.02
C ILE A 52 -17.36 -3.50 -6.16
N ALA A 53 -17.58 -2.49 -7.00
CA ALA A 53 -16.66 -2.15 -8.08
C ALA A 53 -15.31 -1.62 -7.55
N GLU A 54 -15.34 -0.69 -6.60
CA GLU A 54 -14.14 -0.15 -5.95
C GLU A 54 -13.40 -1.20 -5.13
N LYS A 55 -14.12 -2.12 -4.47
CA LYS A 55 -13.51 -3.25 -3.75
C LYS A 55 -12.65 -4.14 -4.64
N ARG A 56 -13.02 -4.34 -5.91
CA ARG A 56 -12.19 -5.08 -6.87
C ARG A 56 -10.87 -4.35 -7.12
N GLN A 57 -10.94 -3.04 -7.36
CA GLN A 57 -9.74 -2.22 -7.56
C GLN A 57 -8.86 -2.17 -6.30
N LEU A 58 -9.47 -2.11 -5.11
CA LEU A 58 -8.74 -2.15 -3.84
C LEU A 58 -8.07 -3.51 -3.59
N ALA A 59 -8.69 -4.61 -4.01
CA ALA A 59 -8.09 -5.94 -3.92
C ALA A 59 -6.82 -6.03 -4.80
N GLU A 60 -6.87 -5.50 -6.03
CA GLU A 60 -5.67 -5.43 -6.88
C GLU A 60 -4.54 -4.60 -6.25
N LEU A 61 -4.89 -3.52 -5.55
CA LEU A 61 -3.91 -2.70 -4.81
C LEU A 61 -3.37 -3.41 -3.56
N GLN A 62 -4.18 -4.26 -2.91
CA GLN A 62 -3.73 -5.12 -1.80
C GLN A 62 -2.71 -6.14 -2.30
N ASP A 63 -3.00 -6.86 -3.40
CA ASP A 63 -2.05 -7.79 -3.99
C ASP A 63 -0.72 -7.11 -4.35
N GLN A 64 -0.77 -5.88 -4.88
CA GLN A 64 0.44 -5.10 -5.17
C GLN A 64 1.26 -4.81 -3.90
N ILE A 65 0.60 -4.43 -2.80
CA ILE A 65 1.29 -4.07 -1.57
C ILE A 65 1.89 -5.29 -0.87
N ASP A 66 1.20 -6.43 -0.91
CA ASP A 66 1.69 -7.68 -0.34
C ASP A 66 2.89 -8.21 -1.15
N ASN A 67 2.87 -8.05 -2.48
CA ASN A 67 4.03 -8.32 -3.31
C ASN A 67 5.21 -7.40 -2.98
N LEU A 68 4.98 -6.10 -2.75
CA LEU A 68 6.04 -5.18 -2.35
C LEU A 68 6.64 -5.55 -0.99
N GLU A 69 5.81 -5.97 -0.03
CA GLU A 69 6.23 -6.43 1.29
C GLU A 69 7.09 -7.69 1.18
N HIS A 70 6.69 -8.66 0.35
CA HIS A 70 7.45 -9.90 0.14
C HIS A 70 8.80 -9.68 -0.54
N ASN A 71 8.91 -8.67 -1.42
CA ASN A 71 10.14 -8.36 -2.14
C ASN A 71 11.08 -7.41 -1.37
N LEU A 72 10.70 -6.93 -0.18
CA LEU A 72 11.59 -6.12 0.65
C LEU A 72 12.69 -6.99 1.28
N PRO A 73 13.95 -6.53 1.31
CA PRO A 73 15.08 -7.35 1.77
C PRO A 73 15.02 -7.74 3.25
N GLU A 74 14.19 -7.07 4.06
CA GLU A 74 14.07 -7.34 5.51
C GLU A 74 13.32 -8.64 5.85
N TYR A 75 12.69 -9.31 4.87
CA TYR A 75 11.90 -10.53 5.08
C TYR A 75 12.57 -11.85 4.65
N GLN A 76 13.85 -11.80 4.23
CA GLN A 76 14.63 -12.99 3.81
C GLN A 76 15.60 -13.49 4.90
#